data_AF-J9CGU6-F1
#
_entry.id   AF-J9CGU6-F1
#
_cell.length_a   1.000
_cell.length_b   1.000
_cell.length_c   1.000
_cell.angle_alpha   90.00
_cell.angle_beta   90.00
_cell.angle_gamma   90.00
#
_symmetry.space_group_name_H-M   'P 1'
#
loop_
_entity.id
_entity.type
_entity.pdbx_description
1 polymer ?
#
loop_
_entity_poly.entity_id
_entity_poly.type
_entity_poly.pdbx_seq_one_letter_code
_entity_poly.pdbx_strand_id
1 'polypeptide(L)'
;MLAPGGLLMYSTCTFAPQEDETQAAKLLANHPEIELLPLDVPFGSPGEANRCGGFALDVSRVRRIWPNQGGEGHFMALFKKSEESKAPHHAKKKRVSTEKQTGCRLESFSKELFSGSCRALDP
;
A
#
# COMPACT_ATOMS: atom_id res chain seq x y z
N MET A 1 12.02 11.90 1.19
CA MET A 1 11.07 11.26 2.14
C MET A 1 10.25 12.34 2.81
N LEU A 2 9.06 12.00 3.32
CA LEU A 2 8.14 12.96 3.93
C LEU A 2 8.68 13.50 5.26
N ALA A 3 8.71 14.83 5.39
CA ALA A 3 9.10 15.51 6.63
C ALA A 3 8.08 15.25 7.75
N PRO A 4 8.46 15.40 9.05
CA PRO A 4 7.48 15.49 10.12
C PRO A 4 6.49 16.63 9.83
N GLY A 5 5.22 16.43 10.16
CA GLY A 5 4.12 17.36 9.83
C GLY A 5 3.70 17.37 8.35
N GLY A 6 4.48 16.75 7.48
CA GLY A 6 4.27 16.78 6.04
C GLY A 6 2.97 16.11 5.60
N LEU A 7 2.32 16.70 4.60
CA LEU A 7 1.17 16.15 3.90
C LEU A 7 1.59 15.31 2.68
N LEU A 8 0.86 14.24 2.42
CA LEU A 8 1.01 13.37 1.26
C LEU A 8 -0.36 13.15 0.63
N MET A 9 -0.59 13.71 -0.56
CA MET A 9 -1.69 13.29 -1.41
C MET A 9 -1.28 12.01 -2.15
N TYR A 10 -2.10 10.98 -2.07
CA TYR A 10 -2.05 9.81 -2.94
C TYR A 10 -3.25 9.86 -3.89
N SER A 11 -3.02 9.71 -5.19
CA SER A 11 -4.10 9.65 -6.18
C SER A 11 -3.73 8.79 -7.39
N THR A 12 -4.76 8.27 -8.05
CA THR A 12 -4.67 7.28 -9.14
C THR A 12 -5.86 7.44 -10.08
N CYS A 13 -5.67 7.11 -11.36
CA CYS A 13 -6.71 7.03 -12.40
C CYS A 13 -7.09 5.57 -12.73
N THR A 14 -7.02 4.67 -11.75
CA THR A 14 -7.36 3.24 -11.88
C THR A 14 -8.69 2.94 -11.19
N PHE A 15 -9.21 1.74 -11.44
CA PHE A 15 -10.34 1.16 -10.71
C PHE A 15 -9.94 -0.05 -9.86
N ALA A 16 -8.67 -0.49 -9.94
CA ALA A 16 -8.21 -1.69 -9.26
C ALA A 16 -8.15 -1.46 -7.73
N PRO A 17 -8.98 -2.15 -6.92
CA PRO A 17 -8.97 -1.97 -5.47
C PRO A 17 -7.61 -2.32 -4.83
N GLN A 18 -6.81 -3.16 -5.49
CA GLN A 18 -5.45 -3.54 -5.11
C GLN A 18 -4.45 -2.37 -5.22
N GLU A 19 -4.75 -1.37 -6.04
CA GLU A 19 -3.97 -0.14 -6.23
C GLU A 19 -4.54 1.01 -5.37
N ASP A 20 -5.85 1.05 -5.17
CA ASP A 20 -6.55 2.15 -4.51
C ASP A 20 -6.72 1.95 -2.99
N GLU A 21 -7.90 1.54 -2.52
CA GLU A 21 -8.21 1.42 -1.09
C GLU A 21 -7.26 0.44 -0.38
N THR A 22 -6.83 -0.63 -1.06
CA THR A 22 -5.86 -1.57 -0.49
C THR A 22 -4.48 -0.95 -0.24
N GLN A 23 -4.00 -0.02 -1.07
CA GLN A 23 -2.71 0.64 -0.81
C GLN A 23 -2.84 1.71 0.28
N ALA A 24 -3.94 2.48 0.27
CA ALA A 24 -4.24 3.42 1.35
C ALA A 24 -4.30 2.72 2.73
N ALA A 25 -4.99 1.58 2.80
CA ALA A 25 -5.10 0.78 4.02
C ALA A 25 -3.77 0.13 4.43
N LYS A 26 -3.01 -0.42 3.48
CA LYS A 26 -1.64 -0.94 3.73
C LYS A 26 -0.69 0.13 4.23
N LEU A 27 -0.78 1.37 3.72
CA LEU A 27 0.08 2.46 4.13
C LEU A 27 -0.11 2.76 5.62
N LEU A 28 -1.37 2.95 6.06
CA LEU A 28 -1.70 3.13 7.48
C LEU A 28 -1.28 1.93 8.35
N ALA A 29 -1.49 0.71 7.86
CA ALA A 29 -1.13 -0.52 8.59
C ALA A 29 0.40 -0.72 8.76
N ASN A 30 1.22 -0.14 7.88
CA ASN A 30 2.69 -0.23 7.97
C ASN A 30 3.33 1.02 8.60
N HIS A 31 2.63 2.17 8.61
CA HIS A 31 3.12 3.47 9.09
C HIS A 31 2.18 4.06 10.15
N PRO A 32 2.28 3.63 11.42
CA PRO A 32 1.50 4.19 12.53
C PRO A 32 1.84 5.67 12.83
N GLU A 33 2.92 6.21 12.25
CA GLU A 33 3.26 7.64 12.26
C GLU A 33 2.52 8.47 11.20
N ILE A 34 1.59 7.85 10.46
CA ILE A 34 0.79 8.50 9.42
C ILE A 34 -0.71 8.37 9.74
N GLU A 35 -1.41 9.51 9.70
CA GLU A 35 -2.87 9.60 9.82
C GLU A 35 -3.53 9.88 8.46
N LEU A 36 -4.77 9.42 8.29
CA LEU A 36 -5.63 9.74 7.15
C LEU A 36 -6.50 10.95 7.49
N LEU A 37 -6.33 12.04 6.75
CA LEU A 37 -7.13 13.27 6.88
C LEU A 37 -8.40 13.20 6.02
N PRO A 38 -9.49 13.84 6.45
CA PRO A 38 -10.70 13.95 5.65
C PRO A 38 -10.49 14.87 4.43
N LEU A 39 -10.90 14.41 3.25
CA LEU A 39 -11.04 15.24 2.06
C LEU A 39 -12.39 15.96 2.06
N ASP A 40 -12.43 17.16 2.63
CA ASP A 40 -13.60 18.05 2.59
C ASP A 40 -13.76 18.69 1.19
N VAL A 41 -14.36 17.92 0.28
CA VAL A 41 -14.64 18.33 -1.10
C VAL A 41 -16.08 17.91 -1.47
N PRO A 42 -16.79 18.69 -2.30
CA PRO A 42 -18.19 18.44 -2.63
C PRO A 42 -18.39 17.38 -3.74
N PHE A 43 -17.32 16.70 -4.18
CA PHE A 43 -17.33 15.79 -5.32
C PHE A 43 -16.76 14.40 -4.98
N GLY A 44 -17.17 13.40 -5.77
CA GLY A 44 -16.78 12.01 -5.60
C GLY A 44 -17.55 11.30 -4.48
N SER A 45 -17.60 9.97 -4.57
CA SER A 45 -18.09 9.11 -3.50
C SER A 45 -17.04 8.92 -2.40
N PRO A 46 -17.43 8.46 -1.19
CA PRO A 46 -16.53 7.72 -0.30
C PRO A 46 -15.90 6.51 -0.99
N GLY A 47 -14.84 5.95 -0.38
CA GLY A 47 -14.33 4.63 -0.76
C GLY A 47 -15.24 3.49 -0.27
N GLU A 48 -14.87 2.24 -0.59
CA GLU A 48 -15.71 1.08 -0.28
C GLU A 48 -14.96 0.06 0.61
N ALA A 49 -15.56 -0.34 1.74
CA ALA A 49 -14.88 -1.15 2.76
C ALA A 49 -14.48 -2.55 2.26
N ASN A 50 -15.28 -3.14 1.36
CA ASN A 50 -15.01 -4.40 0.67
C ASN A 50 -13.75 -4.35 -0.24
N ARG A 51 -13.24 -3.16 -0.59
CA ARG A 51 -12.09 -2.96 -1.48
C ARG A 51 -10.76 -2.73 -0.74
N CYS A 52 -10.79 -2.65 0.59
CA CYS A 52 -9.62 -2.40 1.43
C CYS A 52 -8.67 -3.62 1.58
N GLY A 53 -8.93 -4.73 0.87
CA GLY A 53 -8.03 -5.89 0.83
C GLY A 53 -7.86 -6.63 2.16
N GLY A 54 -8.82 -6.51 3.08
CA GLY A 54 -8.76 -7.06 4.43
C GLY A 54 -8.06 -6.18 5.48
N PHE A 55 -7.57 -5.01 5.09
CA PHE A 55 -6.99 -4.02 6.01
C PHE A 55 -8.04 -2.99 6.45
N ALA A 56 -7.84 -2.38 7.63
CA ALA A 56 -8.72 -1.34 8.13
C ALA A 56 -8.45 0.01 7.45
N LEU A 57 -9.51 0.71 7.03
CA LEU A 57 -9.45 2.04 6.42
C LEU A 57 -10.73 2.81 6.77
N ASP A 58 -10.60 4.09 7.14
CA ASP A 58 -11.76 4.99 7.23
C ASP A 58 -12.13 5.48 5.81
N VAL A 59 -12.97 4.68 5.14
CA VAL A 59 -13.38 4.94 3.76
C VAL A 59 -14.21 6.21 3.57
N SER A 60 -14.65 6.86 4.66
CA SER A 60 -15.36 8.15 4.58
C SER A 60 -14.42 9.32 4.22
N ARG A 61 -13.11 9.17 4.49
CA ARG A 61 -12.10 10.23 4.31
C ARG A 61 -11.44 10.25 2.93
N VAL A 62 -11.41 9.10 2.26
CA VAL A 62 -10.94 8.96 0.88
C VAL A 62 -12.06 9.35 -0.10
N ARG A 63 -11.70 9.76 -1.31
CA ARG A 63 -12.65 10.07 -2.38
C ARG A 63 -12.41 9.19 -3.59
N ARG A 64 -13.50 8.67 -4.17
CA ARG A 64 -13.50 7.97 -5.46
C ARG A 64 -14.46 8.68 -6.42
N ILE A 65 -13.93 9.20 -7.52
CA ILE A 65 -14.72 9.70 -8.65
C ILE A 65 -15.00 8.52 -9.57
N TRP A 66 -16.28 8.27 -9.84
CA TRP A 66 -16.73 7.26 -10.79
C TRP A 66 -17.06 7.88 -12.16
N PRO A 67 -17.02 7.11 -13.27
CA PRO A 67 -17.31 7.66 -14.60
C PRO A 67 -18.70 8.31 -14.74
N ASN A 68 -19.71 7.77 -14.06
CA ASN A 68 -21.05 8.32 -14.00
C ASN A 68 -21.17 9.63 -13.18
N GLN A 69 -20.08 10.10 -12.56
CA GLN A 69 -19.99 11.39 -11.87
C GLN A 69 -19.31 12.48 -12.73
N GLY A 70 -19.02 12.21 -14.01
CA GLY A 70 -18.55 13.22 -14.96
C GLY A 70 -17.02 13.36 -15.07
N GLY A 71 -16.27 12.26 -14.98
CA GLY A 71 -14.82 12.24 -15.20
C GLY A 71 -14.33 10.86 -15.66
N GLU A 72 -13.03 10.72 -15.93
CA GLU A 72 -12.45 9.45 -16.42
C GLU A 72 -12.39 8.34 -15.34
N GLY A 73 -12.49 8.72 -14.07
CA GLY A 73 -12.25 7.86 -12.91
C GLY A 73 -11.05 8.34 -12.10
N HIS A 74 -11.20 8.41 -10.79
CA HIS A 74 -10.08 8.77 -9.91
C HIS A 74 -10.27 8.24 -8.48
N PHE A 75 -9.16 8.00 -7.78
CA PHE A 75 -9.13 7.81 -6.34
C PHE A 75 -8.18 8.83 -5.69
N MET A 76 -8.50 9.28 -4.48
CA MET A 76 -7.76 10.31 -3.73
C MET A 76 -7.76 9.98 -2.23
N ALA A 77 -6.59 10.07 -1.59
CA ALA A 77 -6.42 9.95 -0.15
C ALA A 77 -5.36 10.95 0.34
N LEU A 78 -5.71 11.77 1.34
CA LEU A 78 -4.78 12.74 1.94
C LEU A 78 -4.27 12.23 3.29
N PHE A 79 -2.96 12.07 3.39
CA PHE A 79 -2.28 11.62 4.59
C PHE A 79 -1.48 12.75 5.24
N LYS A 80 -1.31 12.70 6.56
CA LYS A 80 -0.37 13.55 7.31
C LYS A 80 0.59 12.68 8.13
N LYS A 81 1.87 13.06 8.19
CA LYS A 81 2.87 12.43 9.06
C LYS A 81 2.99 13.19 10.39
N SER A 82 3.03 12.50 11.52
CA SER A 82 3.12 13.14 12.85
C SER A 82 4.40 13.96 13.05
N GLU A 83 4.33 15.08 13.78
CA GLU A 83 5.47 15.99 14.05
C GLU A 83 6.63 15.31 14.82
N GLU A 84 6.31 14.34 15.69
CA GLU A 84 7.26 13.59 16.53
C GLU A 84 8.23 12.69 15.71
N SER A 85 7.90 12.42 14.43
CA SER A 85 8.50 11.37 13.61
C SER A 85 9.87 11.76 13.01
N LYS A 86 10.88 11.88 13.88
CA LYS A 86 12.28 12.17 13.52
C LYS A 86 12.82 11.28 12.39
N ALA A 87 13.78 11.82 11.64
CA ALA A 87 14.31 11.28 10.39
C ALA A 87 14.85 9.82 10.51
N PRO A 88 14.96 9.08 9.39
CA PRO A 88 14.46 7.72 9.29
C PRO A 88 15.12 6.73 10.25
N HIS A 89 14.30 6.13 11.10
CA HIS A 89 14.69 4.94 11.86
C HIS A 89 14.91 3.77 10.90
N HIS A 90 16.17 3.37 10.71
CA HIS A 90 16.47 2.09 10.05
C HIS A 90 15.87 0.96 10.89
N ALA A 91 14.76 0.40 10.41
CA ALA A 91 13.98 -0.63 11.10
C ALA A 91 14.76 -1.95 11.18
N LYS A 92 15.63 -2.08 12.18
CA LYS A 92 16.26 -3.35 12.56
C LYS A 92 15.17 -4.28 13.09
N LYS A 93 14.58 -5.09 12.20
CA LYS A 93 13.65 -6.17 12.57
C LYS A 93 14.35 -7.09 13.57
N LYS A 94 14.00 -6.96 14.86
CA LYS A 94 14.40 -7.95 15.88
C LYS A 94 13.76 -9.28 15.49
N ARG A 95 14.56 -10.22 14.99
CA ARG A 95 14.19 -11.63 14.94
C ARG A 95 13.94 -12.08 16.39
N VAL A 96 12.68 -12.26 16.76
CA VAL A 96 12.33 -12.95 18.00
C VAL A 96 12.79 -14.39 17.85
N SER A 97 13.65 -14.85 18.77
CA SER A 97 14.04 -16.25 18.82
C SER A 97 12.96 -17.04 19.53
N THR A 98 12.52 -18.14 18.92
CA THR A 98 11.78 -19.20 19.61
C THR A 98 12.15 -20.53 18.95
N GLU A 99 12.80 -21.38 19.74
CA GLU A 99 13.48 -22.63 19.40
C GLU A 99 13.13 -23.62 20.53
N LYS A 100 12.96 -24.94 20.38
CA LYS A 100 12.92 -25.94 19.27
C LYS A 100 11.45 -26.46 19.15
N GLN A 101 10.98 -27.57 18.55
CA GLN A 101 11.43 -28.78 17.79
C GLN A 101 10.15 -29.38 17.11
N THR A 102 10.06 -30.40 16.25
CA THR A 102 10.95 -31.36 15.50
C THR A 102 10.18 -31.70 14.20
N GLY A 103 10.71 -32.12 13.05
CA GLY A 103 12.08 -32.25 12.55
C GLY A 103 12.18 -33.37 11.48
N CYS A 104 13.13 -33.27 10.55
CA CYS A 104 13.34 -34.19 9.40
C CYS A 104 12.19 -34.18 8.35
N ARG A 105 12.42 -34.21 7.03
CA ARG A 105 13.57 -34.78 6.31
C ARG A 105 13.87 -34.02 5.00
N LEU A 106 15.16 -33.94 4.63
CA LEU A 106 15.66 -33.48 3.32
C LEU A 106 15.20 -34.45 2.20
N GLU A 107 15.04 -34.05 0.94
CA GLU A 107 16.14 -33.61 0.07
C GLU A 107 15.69 -32.77 -1.14
N SER A 108 16.69 -32.14 -1.77
CA SER A 108 16.76 -31.79 -3.20
C SER A 108 15.48 -31.30 -3.93
N PHE A 109 15.35 -29.96 -4.07
CA PHE A 109 14.90 -29.35 -5.34
C PHE A 109 15.44 -27.92 -5.47
N SER A 110 16.78 -27.81 -5.51
CA SER A 110 17.51 -26.58 -5.81
C SER A 110 18.30 -26.77 -7.09
N LYS A 111 18.33 -25.73 -7.94
CA LYS A 111 18.80 -25.72 -9.34
C LYS A 111 17.90 -26.46 -10.34
N GLU A 112 16.93 -25.73 -10.89
CA GLU A 112 16.66 -25.76 -12.34
C GLU A 112 15.96 -24.45 -12.76
N LEU A 113 15.73 -24.25 -14.06
CA LEU A 113 15.14 -23.03 -14.65
C LEU A 113 15.93 -21.71 -14.48
N PHE A 114 17.26 -21.79 -14.37
CA PHE A 114 18.15 -20.70 -14.81
C PHE A 114 19.02 -21.15 -16.00
N SER A 115 18.34 -21.58 -17.07
CA SER A 115 18.91 -21.94 -18.37
C SER A 115 17.85 -21.70 -19.44
N GLY A 116 18.04 -20.67 -20.26
CA GLY A 116 17.00 -20.16 -21.16
C GLY A 116 17.48 -19.02 -22.07
N SER A 117 18.69 -19.13 -22.58
CA SER A 117 19.23 -18.14 -23.53
C SER A 117 18.58 -18.32 -24.91
N CYS A 118 17.87 -17.31 -25.38
CA CYS A 118 17.49 -17.17 -26.78
C CYS A 118 17.61 -15.70 -27.22
N ARG A 119 17.85 -15.47 -28.51
CA ARG A 119 18.38 -14.20 -29.03
C ARG A 119 17.31 -13.26 -29.58
N ALA A 120 17.68 -11.98 -29.57
CA ALA A 120 17.20 -10.84 -30.35
C ALA A 120 16.26 -11.08 -31.54
N LEU A 121 15.32 -10.15 -31.73
CA LEU A 121 15.39 -9.16 -32.82
C LEU A 121 14.39 -8.02 -32.61
N ASP A 122 14.86 -6.77 -32.75
CA ASP A 122 14.03 -5.57 -32.85
C ASP A 122 13.64 -5.31 -34.33
N PRO A 123 12.48 -4.67 -34.59
CA PRO A 123 12.19 -3.94 -35.82
C PRO A 123 12.34 -2.41 -35.65
#